data_AF-A0A4Q4N9K5-F1
#
_entry.id   AF-A0A4Q4N9K5-F1
#
_cell.length_a   1.000
_cell.length_b   1.000
_cell.length_c   1.000
_cell.angle_alpha   90.00
_cell.angle_beta   90.00
_cell.angle_gamma   90.00
#
_symmetry.space_group_name_H-M   'P 1'
#
loop_
_entity.id
_entity.type
_entity.pdbx_description
1 polymer ?
#
loop_
_entity_poly.entity_id
_entity_poly.type
_entity_poly.pdbx_seq_one_letter_code
_entity_poly.pdbx_strand_id
1 'polypeptide(L)'
;MPKYEKSTVINATDRVTHKRECLQILASAPSVLASAVKGDLVRRMQVDPSLQQEHIAIWERAWKQPSIYIHLLADRDGNTPTPNQLLTIRDFVIDYLSQGKASEHAWHIDKISRQSVAQHLSTRGYRKYLQTTSRSERRVKTLELFCQGIRKRCDETPLSLRDTPLQYPPSECGYSINSPERLAKHRAHQSSNYVMNLVEDICKHLYDIGTFAQHFTMHQFIIYLIFRQEQASIAEIFISGLLQVWVKDGGGLNAYLAGHSTSSAGKVTDEEWTSHERTTKLDSPMMENIRQQQLRAYEWQRALALADAKALDENPGGGSTDEAECM
;
A
#
# COMPACT_ATOMS: atom_id res chain seq x y z
N MET A 1 0.55 14.88 -6.89
CA MET A 1 1.27 13.59 -7.01
C MET A 1 1.90 13.54 -8.40
N PRO A 2 3.23 13.75 -8.55
CA PRO A 2 3.88 13.79 -9.86
C PRO A 2 3.61 12.55 -10.74
N LYS A 3 3.41 11.38 -10.10
CA LYS A 3 3.10 10.11 -10.78
C LYS A 3 1.69 10.03 -11.42
N TYR A 4 0.80 10.98 -11.15
CA TYR A 4 -0.57 11.03 -11.69
C TYR A 4 -0.86 12.28 -12.54
N GLU A 5 0.15 13.12 -12.85
CA GLU A 5 -0.03 14.38 -13.59
C GLU A 5 -0.65 14.20 -15.00
N LYS A 6 -0.49 13.02 -15.61
CA LYS A 6 -1.06 12.67 -16.91
C LYS A 6 -2.12 11.56 -16.84
N SER A 7 -2.57 11.19 -15.64
CA SER A 7 -3.52 10.08 -15.46
C SER A 7 -4.94 10.53 -15.78
N THR A 8 -5.68 9.70 -16.51
CA THR A 8 -7.14 9.87 -16.74
C THR A 8 -7.99 9.29 -15.61
N VAL A 9 -7.37 8.63 -14.63
CA VAL A 9 -8.08 7.94 -13.53
C VAL A 9 -8.59 8.92 -12.47
N ILE A 10 -7.88 10.04 -12.28
CA ILE A 10 -8.24 11.10 -11.34
C ILE A 10 -8.28 12.41 -12.13
N ASN A 11 -9.44 13.06 -12.15
CA ASN A 11 -9.53 14.40 -12.70
C ASN A 11 -8.96 15.42 -11.70
N ALA A 12 -7.79 15.97 -11.98
CA ALA A 12 -7.12 16.92 -11.10
C ALA A 12 -7.91 18.22 -10.85
N THR A 13 -8.93 18.54 -11.66
CA THR A 13 -9.81 19.69 -11.46
C THR A 13 -10.94 19.40 -10.46
N ASP A 14 -11.31 18.13 -10.25
CA ASP A 14 -12.35 17.73 -9.30
C ASP A 14 -11.78 17.46 -7.90
N ARG A 15 -11.05 18.44 -7.36
CA ARG A 15 -10.37 18.28 -6.06
C ARG A 15 -11.37 18.11 -4.90
N VAL A 16 -12.56 18.69 -5.02
CA VAL A 16 -13.58 18.67 -3.97
C VAL A 16 -14.14 17.26 -3.82
N THR A 17 -14.52 16.62 -4.93
CA THR A 17 -15.02 15.23 -4.89
C THR A 17 -13.96 14.28 -4.37
N HIS A 18 -12.72 14.34 -4.89
CA HIS A 18 -11.64 13.47 -4.42
C HIS A 18 -11.39 13.63 -2.91
N LYS A 19 -11.36 14.87 -2.39
CA LYS A 19 -11.23 15.11 -0.95
C LYS A 19 -12.38 14.51 -0.16
N ARG A 20 -13.62 14.66 -0.64
CA ARG A 20 -14.81 14.08 0.00
C ARG A 20 -14.71 12.57 0.06
N GLU A 21 -14.33 11.90 -1.03
CA GLU A 21 -14.20 10.44 -1.05
C GLU A 21 -13.06 9.97 -0.13
N CYS A 22 -11.91 10.64 -0.10
CA CYS A 22 -10.84 10.33 0.85
C CYS A 22 -11.29 10.49 2.31
N LEU A 23 -12.04 11.55 2.62
CA LEU A 23 -12.61 11.77 3.96
C LEU A 23 -13.60 10.66 4.33
N GLN A 24 -14.45 10.25 3.41
CA GLN A 24 -15.38 9.14 3.62
C GLN A 24 -14.63 7.82 3.88
N ILE A 25 -13.58 7.52 3.09
CA ILE A 25 -12.72 6.35 3.28
C ILE A 25 -12.06 6.35 4.67
N LEU A 26 -11.54 7.51 5.11
CA LEU A 26 -10.93 7.62 6.45
C LEU A 26 -11.97 7.47 7.57
N ALA A 27 -13.18 8.03 7.37
CA ALA A 27 -14.23 7.96 8.38
C ALA A 27 -14.78 6.52 8.54
N SER A 28 -14.88 5.76 7.45
CA SER A 28 -15.31 4.36 7.46
C SER A 28 -14.17 3.36 7.66
N ALA A 29 -12.93 3.82 7.86
CA ALA A 29 -11.76 2.96 7.95
C ALA A 29 -11.89 1.97 9.12
N PRO A 30 -11.84 0.64 8.86
CA PRO A 30 -11.85 -0.35 9.92
C PRO A 30 -10.52 -0.37 10.68
N SER A 31 -10.53 -0.99 11.86
CA SER A 31 -9.31 -1.16 12.66
C SER A 31 -8.25 -1.97 11.94
N VAL A 32 -8.64 -2.91 11.07
CA VAL A 32 -7.74 -3.64 10.16
C VAL A 32 -6.95 -2.69 9.26
N LEU A 33 -7.59 -1.70 8.62
CA LEU A 33 -6.89 -0.70 7.80
C LEU A 33 -5.94 0.14 8.64
N ALA A 34 -6.39 0.60 9.81
CA ALA A 34 -5.55 1.38 10.71
C ALA A 34 -4.30 0.60 11.16
N SER A 35 -4.46 -0.70 11.44
CA SER A 35 -3.38 -1.63 11.78
C SER A 35 -2.39 -1.82 10.62
N ALA A 36 -2.90 -1.91 9.38
CA ALA A 36 -2.07 -2.00 8.18
C ALA A 36 -1.21 -0.72 8.01
N VAL A 37 -1.82 0.46 8.17
CA VAL A 37 -1.14 1.75 8.08
C VAL A 37 -0.10 1.94 9.19
N LYS A 38 -0.35 1.42 10.39
CA LYS A 38 0.62 1.44 11.51
C LYS A 38 1.77 0.45 11.33
N GLY A 39 1.63 -0.52 10.41
CA GLY A 39 2.63 -1.55 10.15
C GLY A 39 2.60 -2.73 11.11
N ASP A 40 1.56 -2.86 11.95
CA ASP A 40 1.48 -3.90 12.99
C ASP A 40 0.38 -4.95 12.75
N LEU A 41 -0.26 -4.93 11.58
CA LEU A 41 -1.38 -5.82 11.24
C LEU A 41 -1.04 -7.30 11.41
N VAL A 42 0.07 -7.80 10.86
CA VAL A 42 0.42 -9.22 10.94
C VAL A 42 0.54 -9.68 12.40
N ARG A 43 1.26 -8.90 13.21
CA ARG A 43 1.47 -9.19 14.64
C ARG A 43 0.15 -9.11 15.41
N ARG A 44 -0.65 -8.05 15.21
CA ARG A 44 -1.92 -7.88 15.92
C ARG A 44 -2.94 -8.96 15.57
N MET A 45 -2.96 -9.43 14.32
CA MET A 45 -3.82 -10.53 13.89
C MET A 45 -3.53 -11.86 14.61
N GLN A 46 -2.43 -11.98 15.35
CA GLN A 46 -2.11 -13.17 16.15
C GLN A 46 -2.64 -13.09 17.58
N VAL A 47 -2.81 -11.88 18.11
CA VAL A 47 -3.03 -11.67 19.56
C VAL A 47 -4.25 -10.82 19.91
N ASP A 48 -4.89 -10.19 18.93
CA ASP A 48 -6.04 -9.29 19.12
C ASP A 48 -7.33 -9.94 18.59
N PRO A 49 -8.14 -10.57 19.47
CA PRO A 49 -9.37 -11.24 19.05
C PRO A 49 -10.40 -10.30 18.44
N SER A 50 -10.43 -9.03 18.87
CA SER A 50 -11.35 -8.04 18.31
C SER A 50 -11.00 -7.71 16.87
N LEU A 51 -9.70 -7.55 16.58
CA LEU A 51 -9.22 -7.32 15.22
C LEU A 51 -9.45 -8.54 14.32
N GLN A 52 -9.25 -9.75 14.85
CA GLN A 52 -9.56 -11.00 14.15
C GLN A 52 -11.04 -11.09 13.79
N GLN A 53 -11.95 -10.80 14.73
CA GLN A 53 -13.39 -10.82 14.50
C GLN A 53 -13.82 -9.76 13.47
N GLU A 54 -13.27 -8.56 13.53
CA GLU A 54 -13.50 -7.51 12.52
C GLU A 54 -13.05 -7.97 11.13
N HIS A 55 -11.85 -8.58 11.02
CA HIS A 55 -11.34 -9.10 9.77
C HIS A 55 -12.20 -10.24 9.20
N ILE A 56 -12.73 -11.14 10.04
CA ILE A 56 -13.67 -12.19 9.60
C ILE A 56 -14.93 -11.56 8.98
N ALA A 57 -15.53 -10.57 9.64
CA ALA A 57 -16.70 -9.88 9.12
C ALA A 57 -16.41 -9.14 7.80
N ILE A 58 -15.24 -8.52 7.67
CA ILE A 58 -14.78 -7.91 6.41
C ILE A 58 -14.64 -8.97 5.32
N TRP A 59 -14.01 -10.10 5.64
CA TRP A 59 -13.78 -11.20 4.71
C TRP A 59 -15.08 -11.79 4.17
N GLU A 60 -16.06 -12.04 5.04
CA GLU A 60 -17.37 -12.57 4.66
C GLU A 60 -18.10 -11.63 3.69
N ARG A 61 -18.07 -10.32 3.96
CA ARG A 61 -18.69 -9.32 3.09
C ARG A 61 -17.97 -9.15 1.75
N ALA A 62 -16.66 -9.32 1.73
CA ALA A 62 -15.83 -9.12 0.53
C ALA A 62 -16.07 -10.16 -0.58
N TRP A 63 -16.86 -11.21 -0.32
CA TRP A 63 -17.39 -12.09 -1.37
C TRP A 63 -18.40 -11.42 -2.30
N LYS A 64 -19.08 -10.38 -1.81
CA LYS A 64 -20.17 -9.68 -2.52
C LYS A 64 -19.94 -8.17 -2.64
N GLN A 65 -18.95 -7.64 -1.94
CA GLN A 65 -18.66 -6.22 -1.90
C GLN A 65 -17.24 -5.95 -2.40
N PRO A 66 -17.04 -5.03 -3.36
CA PRO A 66 -15.72 -4.63 -3.79
C PRO A 66 -14.86 -4.14 -2.63
N SER A 67 -13.57 -4.42 -2.70
CA SER A 67 -12.68 -4.21 -1.56
C SER A 67 -11.23 -3.97 -1.98
N ILE A 68 -10.47 -3.44 -1.04
CA ILE A 68 -9.02 -3.32 -1.12
C ILE A 68 -8.40 -4.43 -0.27
N TYR A 69 -7.49 -5.17 -0.88
CA TYR A 69 -6.67 -6.18 -0.23
C TYR A 69 -5.21 -5.73 -0.16
N ILE A 70 -4.45 -6.39 0.71
CA ILE A 70 -3.02 -6.15 0.89
C ILE A 70 -2.28 -7.48 1.07
N HIS A 71 -1.03 -7.50 0.62
CA HIS A 71 -0.02 -8.48 0.97
C HIS A 71 1.11 -7.81 1.76
N LEU A 72 1.50 -8.37 2.88
CA LEU A 72 2.55 -7.86 3.77
C LEU A 72 3.68 -8.88 3.90
N LEU A 73 4.90 -8.50 3.54
CA LEU A 73 6.08 -9.35 3.71
C LEU A 73 6.53 -9.33 5.17
N ALA A 74 6.31 -10.44 5.87
CA ALA A 74 6.71 -10.61 7.26
C ALA A 74 6.98 -12.09 7.58
N ASP A 75 7.68 -12.35 8.68
CA ASP A 75 7.85 -13.69 9.22
C ASP A 75 6.56 -14.15 9.93
N ARG A 76 6.62 -15.34 10.54
CA ARG A 76 5.48 -15.91 11.27
C ARG A 76 5.10 -15.13 12.52
N ASP A 77 5.99 -14.32 13.08
CA ASP A 77 5.80 -13.56 14.32
C ASP A 77 5.43 -12.08 14.01
N GLY A 78 5.30 -11.75 12.72
CA GLY A 78 4.96 -10.42 12.24
C GLY A 78 6.15 -9.47 12.16
N ASN A 79 7.39 -9.95 12.29
CA ASN A 79 8.56 -9.13 12.05
C ASN A 79 8.80 -8.98 10.55
N THR A 80 9.14 -7.77 10.13
CA THR A 80 9.46 -7.49 8.74
C THR A 80 10.96 -7.70 8.47
N PRO A 81 11.38 -7.75 7.20
CA PRO A 81 12.80 -7.67 6.88
C PRO A 81 13.43 -6.39 7.42
N THR A 82 14.71 -6.47 7.79
CA THR A 82 15.54 -5.29 8.10
C THR A 82 16.00 -4.62 6.79
N PRO A 83 16.45 -3.35 6.83
CA PRO A 83 17.09 -2.72 5.68
C PRO A 83 18.25 -3.53 5.09
N ASN A 84 19.11 -4.14 5.92
CA ASN A 84 20.20 -4.99 5.42
C ASN A 84 19.68 -6.25 4.73
N GLN A 85 18.64 -6.89 5.25
CA GLN A 85 17.98 -8.02 4.58
C GLN A 85 17.35 -7.61 3.24
N LEU A 86 16.77 -6.40 3.15
CA LEU A 86 16.29 -5.87 1.87
C LEU A 86 17.42 -5.66 0.86
N LEU A 87 18.60 -5.21 1.29
CA LEU A 87 19.77 -5.11 0.42
C LEU A 87 20.19 -6.48 -0.10
N THR A 88 20.15 -7.53 0.73
CA THR A 88 20.39 -8.91 0.29
C THR A 88 19.35 -9.37 -0.74
N ILE A 89 18.06 -9.12 -0.49
CA ILE A 89 16.98 -9.44 -1.44
C ILE A 89 17.22 -8.71 -2.78
N ARG A 90 17.59 -7.43 -2.74
CA ARG A 90 17.95 -6.64 -3.92
C ARG A 90 19.09 -7.30 -4.70
N ASP A 91 20.15 -7.73 -4.04
CA ASP A 91 21.32 -8.31 -4.70
C ASP A 91 20.95 -9.62 -5.41
N PHE A 92 20.05 -10.42 -4.83
CA PHE A 92 19.48 -11.59 -5.50
C PHE A 92 18.61 -11.23 -6.71
N VAL A 93 17.86 -10.11 -6.65
CA VAL A 93 17.13 -9.61 -7.84
C VAL A 93 18.10 -9.18 -8.93
N ILE A 94 19.21 -8.50 -8.59
CA ILE A 94 20.23 -8.08 -9.57
C ILE A 94 20.88 -9.31 -10.23
N ASP A 95 21.26 -10.32 -9.44
CA ASP A 95 21.78 -11.59 -9.99
C ASP A 95 20.75 -12.26 -10.90
N TYR A 96 19.49 -12.32 -10.47
CA TYR A 96 18.40 -12.90 -11.25
C TYR A 96 18.18 -12.19 -12.60
N LEU A 97 18.38 -10.87 -12.65
CA LEU A 97 18.28 -10.05 -13.86
C LEU A 97 19.42 -10.27 -14.86
N SER A 98 20.55 -10.85 -14.45
CA SER A 98 21.73 -11.01 -15.31
C SER A 98 21.41 -11.69 -16.66
N GLN A 99 22.05 -11.19 -17.73
CA GLN A 99 21.99 -11.76 -19.08
C GLN A 99 23.38 -12.26 -19.49
N GLY A 100 23.43 -13.38 -20.21
CA GLY A 100 24.68 -13.91 -20.80
C GLY A 100 25.67 -14.52 -19.81
N LYS A 101 25.42 -14.41 -18.50
CA LYS A 101 26.13 -15.14 -17.44
C LYS A 101 25.15 -16.08 -16.74
N ALA A 102 25.64 -17.24 -16.31
CA ALA A 102 24.85 -18.11 -15.46
C ALA A 102 24.65 -17.40 -14.10
N SER A 103 23.41 -17.02 -13.79
CA SER A 103 23.06 -16.64 -12.42
C SER A 103 23.20 -17.87 -11.54
N GLU A 104 23.85 -17.73 -10.40
CA GLU A 104 24.10 -18.82 -9.45
C GLU A 104 22.78 -19.28 -8.81
N HIS A 105 21.84 -18.35 -8.61
CA HIS A 105 20.63 -18.58 -7.82
C HIS A 105 19.34 -18.72 -8.65
N ALA A 106 19.32 -18.29 -9.92
CA ALA A 106 18.08 -18.18 -10.70
C ALA A 106 17.29 -19.48 -10.79
N TRP A 107 17.96 -20.62 -11.01
CA TRP A 107 17.27 -21.91 -11.05
C TRP A 107 16.68 -22.29 -9.69
N HIS A 108 17.42 -22.02 -8.61
CA HIS A 108 16.97 -22.32 -7.26
C HIS A 108 15.74 -21.50 -6.87
N ILE A 109 15.65 -20.25 -7.34
CA ILE A 109 14.47 -19.40 -7.18
C ILE A 109 13.31 -19.91 -8.05
N ASP A 110 13.56 -20.13 -9.34
CA ASP A 110 12.52 -20.49 -10.32
C ASP A 110 11.85 -21.86 -10.07
N LYS A 111 12.47 -22.73 -9.27
CA LYS A 111 11.90 -24.04 -8.92
C LYS A 111 11.01 -24.04 -7.68
N ILE A 112 10.98 -22.97 -6.89
CA ILE A 112 10.29 -22.92 -5.59
C ILE A 112 8.78 -23.00 -5.77
N SER A 113 8.20 -22.05 -6.50
CA SER A 113 6.77 -22.02 -6.74
C SER A 113 6.41 -22.61 -8.09
N ARG A 114 5.21 -23.18 -8.22
CA ARG A 114 4.70 -23.66 -9.51
C ARG A 114 4.47 -22.50 -10.49
N GLN A 115 4.62 -22.66 -11.80
CA GLN A 115 5.25 -23.79 -12.50
C GLN A 115 6.78 -23.73 -12.33
N SER A 116 7.40 -24.86 -11.98
CA SER A 116 8.85 -24.95 -11.76
C SER A 116 9.62 -24.95 -13.08
N VAL A 117 10.78 -24.30 -13.13
CA VAL A 117 11.63 -24.27 -14.32
C VAL A 117 12.69 -25.37 -14.29
N ALA A 118 12.85 -26.08 -15.41
CA ALA A 118 13.93 -27.06 -15.58
C ALA A 118 15.30 -26.37 -15.61
N GLN A 119 16.31 -26.98 -14.98
CA GLN A 119 17.64 -26.38 -14.80
C GLN A 119 18.28 -25.94 -16.12
N HIS A 120 18.24 -26.80 -17.15
CA HIS A 120 18.83 -26.49 -18.45
C HIS A 120 18.20 -25.25 -19.12
N LEU A 121 16.92 -24.96 -18.89
CA LEU A 121 16.27 -23.73 -19.39
C LEU A 121 16.81 -22.50 -18.66
N SER A 122 16.94 -22.60 -17.33
CA SER A 122 17.46 -21.52 -16.49
C SER A 122 18.93 -21.20 -16.84
N THR A 123 19.76 -22.23 -17.07
CA THR A 123 21.16 -22.08 -17.53
C THR A 123 21.25 -21.36 -18.87
N ARG A 124 20.26 -21.55 -19.76
CA ARG A 124 20.15 -20.82 -21.04
C ARG A 124 19.60 -19.40 -20.90
N GLY A 125 19.42 -18.90 -19.68
CA GLY A 125 18.94 -17.54 -19.39
C GLY A 125 17.42 -17.41 -19.26
N TYR A 126 16.66 -18.50 -19.23
CA TYR A 126 15.24 -18.43 -18.89
C TYR A 126 15.07 -17.96 -17.44
N ARG A 127 14.12 -17.05 -17.22
CA ARG A 127 13.78 -16.48 -15.91
C ARG A 127 12.27 -16.40 -15.78
N LYS A 128 11.67 -17.29 -14.98
CA LYS A 128 10.21 -17.40 -14.80
C LYS A 128 9.51 -16.04 -14.66
N TYR A 129 10.05 -15.18 -13.80
CA TYR A 129 9.42 -13.89 -13.47
C TYR A 129 9.63 -12.80 -14.51
N LEU A 130 10.53 -12.99 -15.48
CA LEU A 130 10.74 -12.05 -16.58
C LEU A 130 9.98 -12.45 -17.84
N GLN A 131 9.41 -13.65 -17.89
CA GLN A 131 8.79 -14.19 -19.08
C GLN A 131 7.32 -13.78 -19.19
N THR A 132 6.95 -13.34 -20.39
CA THR A 132 5.57 -13.28 -20.87
C THR A 132 5.44 -14.25 -22.05
N THR A 133 5.60 -13.77 -23.28
CA THR A 133 5.86 -14.60 -24.47
C THR A 133 7.38 -14.76 -24.69
N SER A 134 8.12 -13.72 -24.34
CA SER A 134 9.57 -13.64 -24.33
C SER A 134 10.01 -12.85 -23.08
N ARG A 135 11.32 -12.68 -22.91
CA ARG A 135 11.87 -11.89 -21.81
C ARG A 135 11.36 -10.46 -21.92
N SER A 136 10.61 -10.01 -20.92
CA SER A 136 9.93 -8.72 -20.92
C SER A 136 10.86 -7.60 -20.43
N GLU A 137 11.22 -6.70 -21.33
CA GLU A 137 11.96 -5.46 -21.00
C GLU A 137 11.25 -4.62 -19.94
N ARG A 138 9.91 -4.56 -20.01
CA ARG A 138 9.09 -3.86 -19.00
C ARG A 138 9.30 -4.45 -17.61
N ARG A 139 9.34 -5.77 -17.47
CA ARG A 139 9.56 -6.43 -16.18
C ARG A 139 10.97 -6.21 -15.66
N VAL A 140 11.96 -6.27 -16.55
CA VAL A 140 13.36 -5.93 -16.23
C VAL A 140 13.44 -4.51 -15.67
N LYS A 141 12.93 -3.52 -16.40
CA LYS A 141 12.95 -2.11 -15.95
C LYS A 141 12.23 -1.89 -14.62
N THR A 142 11.14 -2.61 -14.38
CA THR A 142 10.41 -2.50 -13.11
C THR A 142 11.22 -3.07 -11.94
N LEU A 143 11.92 -4.19 -12.14
CA LEU A 143 12.77 -4.78 -11.11
C LEU A 143 14.04 -3.96 -10.88
N GLU A 144 14.56 -3.29 -11.91
CA GLU A 144 15.62 -2.28 -11.74
C GLU A 144 15.14 -1.11 -10.88
N LEU A 145 13.94 -0.58 -11.14
CA LEU A 145 13.32 0.46 -10.31
C LEU A 145 13.08 -0.02 -8.86
N PHE A 146 12.67 -1.27 -8.68
CA PHE A 146 12.56 -1.89 -7.36
C PHE A 146 13.90 -1.90 -6.64
N CYS A 147 14.97 -2.31 -7.33
CA CYS A 147 16.31 -2.34 -6.74
C CYS A 147 16.82 -0.94 -6.36
N GLN A 148 16.56 0.05 -7.21
CA GLN A 148 16.87 1.45 -6.94
C GLN A 148 16.06 1.99 -5.75
N GLY A 149 14.77 1.65 -5.67
CA GLY A 149 13.90 2.01 -4.54
C GLY A 149 14.42 1.47 -3.22
N ILE A 150 14.77 0.17 -3.16
CA ILE A 150 15.39 -0.44 -1.97
C ILE A 150 16.67 0.30 -1.60
N ARG A 151 17.57 0.52 -2.58
CA ARG A 151 18.85 1.20 -2.34
C ARG A 151 18.61 2.57 -1.72
N LYS A 152 17.74 3.37 -2.33
CA LYS A 152 17.37 4.70 -1.84
C LYS A 152 16.88 4.65 -0.39
N ARG A 153 15.89 3.80 -0.09
CA ARG A 153 15.33 3.67 1.27
C ARG A 153 16.40 3.26 2.29
N CYS A 154 17.29 2.34 1.93
CA CYS A 154 18.36 1.89 2.82
C CYS A 154 19.43 2.97 3.04
N ASP A 155 19.77 3.73 2.00
CA ASP A 155 20.70 4.86 2.09
C ASP A 155 20.13 5.98 2.98
N GLU A 156 18.83 6.22 2.91
CA GLU A 156 18.09 7.17 3.78
C GLU A 156 17.89 6.65 5.22
N THR A 157 18.08 5.33 5.46
CA THR A 157 17.94 4.74 6.79
C THR A 157 19.25 4.88 7.60
N PRO A 158 19.22 5.45 8.82
CA PRO A 158 20.38 5.55 9.69
C PRO A 158 21.07 4.19 9.91
N LEU A 159 22.40 4.16 9.91
CA LEU A 159 23.19 2.93 10.04
C LEU A 159 22.79 2.10 11.27
N SER A 160 22.52 2.76 12.41
CA SER A 160 22.09 2.12 13.65
C SER A 160 20.75 1.39 13.56
N LEU A 161 19.93 1.70 12.55
CA LEU A 161 18.61 1.10 12.34
C LEU A 161 18.60 0.04 11.23
N ARG A 162 19.73 -0.22 10.56
CA ARG A 162 19.77 -1.12 9.38
C ARG A 162 19.61 -2.60 9.70
N ASP A 163 19.79 -2.98 10.95
CA ASP A 163 19.53 -4.33 11.48
C ASP A 163 18.27 -4.40 12.36
N THR A 164 17.49 -3.32 12.40
CA THR A 164 16.17 -3.32 13.04
C THR A 164 15.09 -3.64 12.00
N PRO A 165 14.09 -4.49 12.32
CA PRO A 165 12.94 -4.68 11.45
C PRO A 165 12.30 -3.35 11.05
N LEU A 166 11.95 -3.20 9.78
CA LEU A 166 11.19 -2.05 9.32
C LEU A 166 9.87 -1.91 10.10
N GLN A 167 9.52 -0.68 10.44
CA GLN A 167 8.21 -0.40 11.01
C GLN A 167 7.08 -0.75 10.03
N TYR A 168 7.30 -0.49 8.74
CA TYR A 168 6.30 -0.69 7.69
C TYR A 168 6.76 -1.84 6.77
N PRO A 169 6.02 -2.97 6.74
CA PRO A 169 6.38 -4.11 5.90
C PRO A 169 6.37 -3.74 4.41
N PRO A 170 7.33 -4.23 3.61
CA PRO A 170 7.19 -4.22 2.16
C PRO A 170 5.87 -4.87 1.76
N SER A 171 5.07 -4.15 0.96
CA SER A 171 3.68 -4.54 0.72
C SER A 171 3.23 -4.38 -0.72
N GLU A 172 2.24 -5.18 -1.09
CA GLU A 172 1.44 -5.05 -2.31
C GLU A 172 0.01 -4.72 -1.91
N CYS A 173 -0.66 -3.81 -2.61
CA CYS A 173 -2.03 -3.41 -2.33
C CYS A 173 -2.81 -3.31 -3.64
N GLY A 174 -4.03 -3.82 -3.66
CA GLY A 174 -4.84 -3.83 -4.87
C GLY A 174 -6.34 -3.85 -4.63
N TYR A 175 -7.06 -3.54 -5.70
CA TYR A 175 -8.52 -3.61 -5.75
C TYR A 175 -9.03 -4.96 -6.29
N SER A 176 -10.18 -5.43 -5.77
CA SER A 176 -10.96 -6.49 -6.39
C SER A 176 -12.47 -6.33 -6.12
N ILE A 177 -13.30 -6.76 -7.07
CA ILE A 177 -14.75 -6.95 -6.85
C ILE A 177 -15.05 -8.18 -6.00
N ASN A 178 -14.13 -9.14 -5.95
CA ASN A 178 -14.17 -10.34 -5.12
C ASN A 178 -12.75 -10.60 -4.62
N SER A 179 -12.43 -10.07 -3.45
CA SER A 179 -11.09 -10.18 -2.87
C SER A 179 -10.73 -11.60 -2.41
N PRO A 180 -11.64 -12.40 -1.82
CA PRO A 180 -11.34 -13.79 -1.47
C PRO A 180 -10.82 -14.64 -2.65
N GLU A 181 -11.48 -14.58 -3.81
CA GLU A 181 -11.00 -15.28 -5.02
C GLU A 181 -9.68 -14.71 -5.53
N ARG A 182 -9.53 -13.38 -5.48
CA ARG A 182 -8.31 -12.71 -5.92
C ARG A 182 -7.11 -13.12 -5.06
N LEU A 183 -7.28 -13.18 -3.74
CA LEU A 183 -6.26 -13.62 -2.80
C LEU A 183 -5.92 -15.10 -2.98
N ALA A 184 -6.90 -15.96 -3.25
CA ALA A 184 -6.64 -17.36 -3.60
C ALA A 184 -5.77 -17.49 -4.87
N LYS A 185 -6.03 -16.68 -5.90
CA LYS A 185 -5.21 -16.61 -7.11
C LYS A 185 -3.79 -16.12 -6.82
N HIS A 186 -3.63 -15.11 -5.96
CA HIS A 186 -2.31 -14.65 -5.51
C HIS A 186 -1.53 -15.76 -4.81
N ARG A 187 -2.16 -16.45 -3.85
CA ARG A 187 -1.57 -17.61 -3.14
C ARG A 187 -1.12 -18.72 -4.10
N ALA A 188 -1.88 -18.93 -5.19
CA ALA A 188 -1.55 -19.91 -6.22
C ALA A 188 -0.54 -19.40 -7.28
N HIS A 189 -0.05 -18.15 -7.15
CA HIS A 189 0.82 -17.47 -8.12
C HIS A 189 0.18 -17.34 -9.52
N GLN A 190 -1.16 -17.30 -9.60
CA GLN A 190 -1.91 -17.21 -10.85
C GLN A 190 -2.31 -15.76 -11.13
N SER A 191 -1.88 -15.23 -12.27
CA SER A 191 -2.15 -13.83 -12.68
C SER A 191 -1.85 -12.83 -11.55
N SER A 192 -0.74 -13.07 -10.83
CA SER A 192 -0.31 -12.32 -9.66
C SER A 192 0.75 -11.26 -10.02
N ASN A 193 1.09 -10.42 -9.06
CA ASN A 193 2.21 -9.50 -9.15
C ASN A 193 3.54 -10.27 -9.15
N TYR A 194 4.26 -10.22 -10.26
CA TYR A 194 5.51 -10.96 -10.44
C TYR A 194 6.66 -10.44 -9.55
N VAL A 195 6.63 -9.17 -9.12
CA VAL A 195 7.64 -8.61 -8.19
C VAL A 195 7.44 -9.23 -6.81
N MET A 196 6.20 -9.22 -6.32
CA MET A 196 5.82 -9.82 -5.04
C MET A 196 6.21 -11.30 -4.98
N ASN A 197 5.83 -12.08 -6.00
CA ASN A 197 6.12 -13.50 -6.06
C ASN A 197 7.63 -13.80 -6.18
N LEU A 198 8.38 -13.01 -6.95
CA LEU A 198 9.84 -13.16 -7.04
C LEU A 198 10.50 -12.91 -5.68
N VAL A 199 10.07 -11.85 -4.97
CA VAL A 199 10.60 -11.52 -3.65
C VAL A 199 10.29 -12.62 -2.63
N GLU A 200 9.08 -13.19 -2.65
CA GLU A 200 8.72 -14.30 -1.77
C GLU A 200 9.56 -15.56 -2.06
N ASP A 201 9.75 -15.93 -3.33
CA ASP A 201 10.60 -17.06 -3.72
C ASP A 201 12.08 -16.81 -3.35
N ILE A 202 12.59 -15.58 -3.48
CA ILE A 202 13.93 -15.21 -3.01
C ILE A 202 14.05 -15.38 -1.49
N CYS A 203 13.07 -14.89 -0.72
CA CYS A 203 13.06 -15.03 0.73
C CYS A 203 13.06 -16.50 1.16
N LYS A 204 12.28 -17.34 0.46
CA LYS A 204 12.27 -18.78 0.69
C LYS A 204 13.64 -19.40 0.40
N HIS A 205 14.28 -19.03 -0.71
CA HIS A 205 15.61 -19.52 -1.05
C HIS A 205 16.65 -19.12 0.01
N LEU A 206 16.65 -17.86 0.43
CA LEU A 206 17.56 -17.31 1.44
C LEU A 206 17.40 -17.99 2.80
N TYR A 207 16.18 -18.34 3.17
CA TYR A 207 15.90 -19.16 4.35
C TYR A 207 16.44 -20.59 4.20
N ASP A 208 16.20 -21.22 3.04
CA ASP A 208 16.62 -22.62 2.79
C ASP A 208 18.13 -22.83 2.80
N ILE A 209 18.90 -21.82 2.39
CA ILE A 209 20.38 -21.87 2.42
C ILE A 209 20.97 -21.31 3.72
N GLY A 210 20.14 -20.90 4.68
CA GLY A 210 20.56 -20.41 5.99
C GLY A 210 21.08 -18.98 6.01
N THR A 211 20.96 -18.21 4.92
CA THR A 211 21.31 -16.78 4.92
C THR A 211 20.36 -15.97 5.79
N PHE A 212 19.06 -16.29 5.76
CA PHE A 212 18.07 -15.73 6.67
C PHE A 212 17.69 -16.73 7.74
N ALA A 213 17.68 -16.29 9.01
CA ALA A 213 17.12 -17.07 10.11
C ALA A 213 15.59 -17.08 10.07
N GLN A 214 14.97 -16.01 9.53
CA GLN A 214 13.53 -15.85 9.44
C GLN A 214 13.01 -16.33 8.08
N HIS A 215 11.83 -16.96 8.10
CA HIS A 215 11.10 -17.31 6.89
C HIS A 215 10.06 -16.22 6.57
N PHE A 216 10.45 -15.25 5.75
CA PHE A 216 9.53 -14.19 5.31
C PHE A 216 8.60 -14.69 4.21
N THR A 217 7.30 -14.46 4.38
CA THR A 217 6.24 -14.82 3.43
C THR A 217 5.24 -13.68 3.29
N MET A 218 4.40 -13.72 2.25
CA MET A 218 3.34 -12.74 2.07
C MET A 218 2.15 -13.11 2.96
N HIS A 219 1.76 -12.21 3.86
CA HIS A 219 0.53 -12.31 4.64
C HIS A 219 -0.57 -11.52 3.97
N GLN A 220 -1.72 -12.14 3.70
CA GLN A 220 -2.79 -11.56 2.90
C GLN A 220 -3.99 -11.15 3.75
N PHE A 221 -4.50 -9.94 3.55
CA PHE A 221 -5.66 -9.42 4.28
C PHE A 221 -6.58 -8.62 3.36
N ILE A 222 -7.86 -8.56 3.73
CA ILE A 222 -8.81 -7.62 3.16
C ILE A 222 -8.96 -6.48 4.16
N ILE A 223 -8.61 -5.27 3.75
CA ILE A 223 -8.41 -4.16 4.69
C ILE A 223 -9.46 -3.07 4.57
N TYR A 224 -10.21 -3.01 3.46
CA TYR A 224 -11.23 -1.99 3.29
C TYR A 224 -12.34 -2.47 2.36
N LEU A 225 -13.59 -2.24 2.75
CA LEU A 225 -14.78 -2.48 1.92
C LEU A 225 -15.20 -1.19 1.24
N ILE A 226 -15.25 -1.21 -0.08
CA ILE A 226 -15.67 -0.07 -0.90
C ILE A 226 -17.18 -0.06 -0.96
N PHE A 227 -17.80 1.08 -0.70
CA PHE A 227 -19.26 1.17 -0.59
C PHE A 227 -19.90 2.13 -1.60
N ARG A 228 -19.09 2.74 -2.47
CA ARG A 228 -19.56 3.55 -3.60
C ARG A 228 -18.68 3.29 -4.81
N GLN A 229 -19.29 3.32 -6.00
CA GLN A 229 -18.55 3.06 -7.23
C GLN A 229 -17.42 4.06 -7.47
N GLU A 230 -17.65 5.35 -7.19
CA GLU A 230 -16.67 6.41 -7.38
C GLU A 230 -15.43 6.24 -6.49
N GLN A 231 -15.57 5.51 -5.39
CA GLN A 231 -14.46 5.22 -4.49
C GLN A 231 -13.51 4.16 -5.05
N ALA A 232 -13.87 3.36 -6.05
CA ALA A 232 -13.04 2.21 -6.43
C ALA A 232 -11.61 2.61 -6.80
N SER A 233 -11.45 3.56 -7.73
CA SER A 233 -10.12 4.07 -8.11
C SER A 233 -9.48 4.91 -7.00
N ILE A 234 -10.28 5.74 -6.32
CA ILE A 234 -9.80 6.65 -5.27
C ILE A 234 -9.26 5.87 -4.08
N ALA A 235 -9.99 4.86 -3.60
CA ALA A 235 -9.59 4.01 -2.50
C ALA A 235 -8.30 3.25 -2.82
N GLU A 236 -8.18 2.66 -4.01
CA GLU A 236 -6.95 1.96 -4.40
C GLU A 236 -5.75 2.91 -4.41
N ILE A 237 -5.91 4.12 -4.97
CA ILE A 237 -4.83 5.13 -5.03
C ILE A 237 -4.48 5.66 -3.64
N PHE A 238 -5.49 6.05 -2.88
CA PHE A 238 -5.34 6.70 -1.59
C PHE A 238 -4.74 5.74 -0.55
N ILE A 239 -5.27 4.52 -0.46
CA ILE A 239 -4.77 3.49 0.47
C ILE A 239 -3.38 3.02 0.05
N SER A 240 -3.10 2.85 -1.25
CA SER A 240 -1.72 2.60 -1.72
C SER A 240 -0.75 3.71 -1.30
N GLY A 241 -1.23 4.96 -1.27
CA GLY A 241 -0.50 6.12 -0.77
C GLY A 241 -0.15 6.01 0.71
N LEU A 242 -1.15 5.72 1.55
CA LEU A 242 -0.98 5.56 2.99
C LEU A 242 -0.02 4.42 3.34
N LEU A 243 -0.04 3.33 2.55
CA LEU A 243 0.80 2.15 2.75
C LEU A 243 2.17 2.23 2.07
N GLN A 244 2.42 3.26 1.24
CA GLN A 244 3.66 3.45 0.49
C GLN A 244 4.11 2.24 -0.36
N VAL A 245 3.16 1.53 -0.97
CA VAL A 245 3.37 0.20 -1.57
C VAL A 245 4.20 0.16 -2.88
N TRP A 246 4.69 1.29 -3.41
CA TRP A 246 5.29 1.29 -4.75
C TRP A 246 6.77 0.90 -4.77
N VAL A 247 7.15 0.13 -5.80
CA VAL A 247 8.53 -0.34 -6.01
C VAL A 247 9.55 0.80 -6.09
N LYS A 248 9.21 1.89 -6.80
CA LYS A 248 10.12 3.01 -7.06
C LYS A 248 10.48 3.81 -5.81
N ASP A 249 9.61 3.76 -4.80
CA ASP A 249 9.74 4.54 -3.57
C ASP A 249 10.45 3.70 -2.48
N GLY A 250 10.79 2.43 -2.78
CA GLY A 250 11.42 1.49 -1.83
C GLY A 250 10.48 0.98 -0.73
N GLY A 251 9.22 1.40 -0.76
CA GLY A 251 8.22 1.11 0.25
C GLY A 251 7.50 -0.23 0.07
N GLY A 252 7.40 -0.74 -1.16
CA GLY A 252 6.68 -1.99 -1.42
C GLY A 252 6.89 -2.62 -2.80
N LEU A 253 5.87 -3.33 -3.25
CA LEU A 253 5.91 -4.33 -4.32
C LEU A 253 4.94 -4.01 -5.48
N ASN A 254 4.17 -2.92 -5.40
CA ASN A 254 3.30 -2.47 -6.48
C ASN A 254 4.12 -2.00 -7.68
N ALA A 255 4.12 -2.83 -8.72
CA ALA A 255 4.72 -2.55 -10.02
C ALA A 255 3.88 -1.60 -10.89
N TYR A 256 2.57 -1.56 -10.66
CA TYR A 256 1.60 -0.82 -11.46
C TYR A 256 1.04 0.38 -10.70
N LEU A 257 0.54 1.36 -11.45
CA LEU A 257 -0.17 2.49 -10.85
C LEU A 257 -1.54 2.03 -10.34
N ALA A 258 -1.82 2.35 -9.08
CA ALA A 258 -3.12 2.14 -8.48
C ALA A 258 -4.21 2.96 -9.20
N GLY A 259 -5.43 2.45 -9.17
CA GLY A 259 -6.65 3.03 -9.73
C GLY A 259 -6.92 2.69 -11.20
N HIS A 260 -5.95 2.08 -11.91
CA HIS A 260 -6.11 1.74 -13.33
C HIS A 260 -6.86 0.43 -13.57
N SER A 261 -6.95 -0.45 -12.58
CA SER A 261 -7.53 -1.80 -12.72
C SER A 261 -8.86 -1.95 -11.96
N THR A 262 -9.63 -0.87 -11.89
CA THR A 262 -10.88 -0.80 -11.13
C THR A 262 -12.14 -0.81 -12.00
N SER A 263 -12.01 -0.99 -13.32
CA SER A 263 -13.14 -0.96 -14.26
C SER A 263 -14.23 -1.99 -13.96
N SER A 264 -13.90 -3.08 -13.27
CA SER A 264 -14.88 -4.07 -12.82
C SER A 264 -15.85 -3.54 -11.76
N ALA A 265 -15.59 -2.38 -11.13
CA ALA A 265 -16.56 -1.71 -10.26
C ALA A 265 -17.88 -1.40 -10.96
N GLY A 266 -17.85 -1.13 -12.28
CA GLY A 266 -19.06 -0.91 -13.08
C GLY A 266 -19.88 -2.17 -13.36
N LYS A 267 -19.48 -3.33 -12.84
CA LYS A 267 -20.27 -4.57 -12.92
C LYS A 267 -21.20 -4.78 -11.71
N VAL A 268 -21.02 -3.99 -10.65
CA VAL A 268 -21.85 -4.00 -9.45
C VAL A 268 -23.06 -3.12 -9.71
N THR A 269 -24.27 -3.60 -9.39
CA THR A 269 -25.50 -2.87 -9.71
C THR A 269 -25.74 -1.69 -8.77
N ASP A 270 -26.58 -0.74 -9.18
CA ASP A 270 -26.95 0.41 -8.36
C ASP A 270 -27.64 -0.02 -7.05
N GLU A 271 -28.43 -1.10 -7.08
CA GLU A 271 -29.05 -1.68 -5.88
C GLU A 271 -28.00 -2.26 -4.92
N GLU A 272 -26.99 -2.95 -5.45
CA GLU A 272 -25.87 -3.48 -4.66
C GLU A 272 -25.08 -2.34 -4.02
N TRP A 273 -24.75 -1.29 -4.77
CA TRP A 273 -24.08 -0.10 -4.21
C TRP A 273 -24.91 0.59 -3.14
N THR A 274 -26.22 0.78 -3.37
CA THR A 274 -27.14 1.36 -2.40
C THR A 274 -27.17 0.54 -1.11
N SER A 275 -27.15 -0.79 -1.23
CA SER A 275 -27.06 -1.70 -0.09
C SER A 275 -25.74 -1.53 0.67
N HIS A 276 -24.60 -1.54 -0.04
CA HIS A 276 -23.28 -1.35 0.56
C HIS A 276 -23.14 -0.02 1.30
N GLU A 277 -23.64 1.07 0.72
CA GLU A 277 -23.61 2.40 1.34
C GLU A 277 -24.48 2.42 2.60
N ARG A 278 -25.69 1.85 2.55
CA ARG A 278 -26.57 1.74 3.72
C ARG A 278 -25.91 0.95 4.84
N THR A 279 -25.39 -0.23 4.55
CA THR A 279 -24.69 -1.07 5.52
C THR A 279 -23.51 -0.35 6.13
N THR A 280 -22.72 0.38 5.33
CA THR A 280 -21.58 1.14 5.85
C THR A 280 -22.01 2.26 6.80
N LYS A 281 -23.10 2.97 6.49
CA LYS A 281 -23.63 4.02 7.38
C LYS A 281 -24.16 3.48 8.72
N LEU A 282 -24.73 2.27 8.72
CA LEU A 282 -25.34 1.65 9.91
C LEU A 282 -24.31 0.89 10.76
N ASP A 283 -23.41 0.15 10.10
CA ASP A 283 -22.58 -0.86 10.78
C ASP A 283 -21.13 -0.41 10.97
N SER A 284 -20.74 0.75 10.45
CA SER A 284 -19.39 1.30 10.64
C SER A 284 -19.39 2.58 11.46
N PRO A 285 -18.24 2.97 12.05
CA PRO A 285 -18.08 4.24 12.76
C PRO A 285 -18.23 5.50 11.87
N MET A 286 -18.47 5.36 10.57
CA MET A 286 -18.42 6.46 9.59
C MET A 286 -19.21 7.69 9.99
N MET A 287 -20.49 7.52 10.36
CA MET A 287 -21.35 8.67 10.67
C MET A 287 -20.88 9.42 11.91
N GLU A 288 -20.47 8.68 12.95
CA GLU A 288 -19.93 9.28 14.17
C GLU A 288 -18.57 9.94 13.91
N ASN A 289 -17.68 9.30 13.15
CA ASN A 289 -16.39 9.87 12.77
C ASN A 289 -16.53 11.16 11.95
N ILE A 290 -17.48 11.22 11.00
CA ILE A 290 -17.76 12.43 10.25
C ILE A 290 -18.25 13.54 11.17
N ARG A 291 -19.18 13.23 12.09
CA ARG A 291 -19.70 14.18 13.06
C ARG A 291 -18.60 14.76 13.95
N GLN A 292 -17.71 13.90 14.44
CA GLN A 292 -16.56 14.31 15.26
C GLN A 292 -15.58 15.20 14.49
N GLN A 293 -15.30 14.90 13.22
CA GLN A 293 -14.45 15.74 12.38
C GLN A 293 -15.07 17.10 12.10
N GLN A 294 -16.37 17.18 11.88
CA GLN A 294 -17.09 18.44 11.73
C GLN A 294 -17.02 19.31 12.99
N LEU A 295 -17.18 18.69 14.17
CA LEU A 295 -17.03 19.38 15.45
C LEU A 295 -15.61 19.95 15.64
N ARG A 296 -14.57 19.15 15.37
CA ARG A 296 -13.18 19.61 15.46
C ARG A 296 -12.88 20.76 14.49
N ALA A 297 -13.41 20.68 13.26
CA ALA A 297 -13.25 21.76 12.27
C ALA A 297 -13.92 23.06 12.75
N TYR A 298 -15.11 22.97 13.34
CA TYR A 298 -15.81 24.12 13.93
C TYR A 298 -15.04 24.71 15.11
N GLU A 299 -14.55 23.87 16.04
CA GLU A 299 -13.72 24.32 17.17
C GLU A 299 -12.43 25.00 16.71
N TRP A 300 -11.77 24.44 15.70
CA TRP A 300 -10.56 25.03 15.11
C TRP A 300 -10.83 26.39 14.47
N GLN A 301 -11.91 26.53 13.70
CA GLN A 301 -12.32 27.81 13.12
C GLN A 301 -12.62 28.85 14.19
N ARG A 302 -13.29 28.44 15.27
CA ARG A 302 -13.56 29.31 16.42
C ARG A 302 -12.26 29.75 17.11
N ALA A 303 -11.30 28.84 17.28
CA ALA A 303 -10.00 29.17 17.86
C ALA A 303 -9.20 30.16 16.99
N LEU A 304 -9.21 29.99 15.67
CA LEU A 304 -8.59 30.94 14.73
C LEU A 304 -9.23 32.32 14.82
N ALA A 305 -10.56 32.40 14.80
CA ALA A 305 -11.28 33.67 14.91
C ALA A 305 -10.99 34.40 16.24
N LEU A 306 -10.84 33.66 17.34
CA LEU A 306 -10.46 34.22 18.64
C LEU A 306 -9.00 34.70 18.65
N ALA A 307 -8.09 34.00 17.97
CA ALA A 307 -6.70 34.41 17.84
C ALA A 307 -6.57 35.68 16.99
N ASP A 308 -7.31 35.77 15.87
CA ASP A 308 -7.35 36.96 15.03
C ASP A 308 -7.94 38.17 15.76
N ALA A 309 -9.01 37.97 16.55
CA ALA A 309 -9.60 39.03 17.37
C ALA A 309 -8.63 39.53 18.46
N LYS A 310 -7.89 38.63 19.12
CA LYS A 310 -6.86 39.02 20.10
C LYS A 310 -5.69 39.76 19.45
N ALA A 311 -5.27 39.36 18.26
CA ALA A 311 -4.20 40.04 17.52
C ALA A 311 -4.60 41.47 17.10
N LEU A 312 -5.90 41.72 16.89
CA LEU A 312 -6.44 43.07 16.64
C LEU A 312 -6.50 43.91 17.92
N ASP A 313 -6.83 43.31 19.07
CA ASP A 313 -6.87 44.01 20.37
C ASP A 313 -5.46 44.29 20.96
N GLU A 314 -4.47 43.44 20.70
CA GLU A 314 -3.07 43.61 21.14
C GLU A 314 -2.28 44.64 20.32
N ASN A 315 -2.92 45.28 19.34
CA ASN A 315 -2.33 46.36 18.54
C ASN A 315 -3.04 47.72 18.76
N PRO A 316 -3.09 48.28 19.99
CA PRO A 316 -3.80 49.54 20.26
C PRO A 316 -3.00 50.80 19.87
N GLY A 317 -1.82 50.67 19.26
CA GLY A 317 -0.89 51.77 18.98
C GLY A 317 -0.98 52.33 17.55
N GLY A 318 -2.14 52.85 17.16
CA GLY A 318 -2.36 53.54 15.89
C GLY A 318 -3.07 54.88 16.06
N GLY A 319 -2.68 55.67 17.06
CA GLY A 319 -3.22 57.00 17.33
C GLY A 319 -2.12 58.05 17.47
N SER A 320 -2.09 58.97 16.50
CA SER A 320 -1.53 60.33 16.47
C SER A 320 -0.38 60.73 17.43
N THR A 321 0.68 61.25 16.84
CA THR A 321 1.33 62.47 17.35
C THR A 321 1.27 63.53 16.26
N ASP A 322 0.37 64.50 16.41
CA ASP A 322 0.61 65.85 15.93
C ASP A 322 1.79 66.40 16.73
N GLU A 323 2.82 66.88 16.05
CA GLU A 323 3.60 68.02 16.54
C GLU A 323 4.06 68.85 15.33
N ALA A 324 3.67 70.11 15.39
CA ALA A 324 3.92 71.15 14.42
C ALA A 324 5.36 71.65 14.51
N GLU A 325 5.94 72.01 13.36
CA GLU A 325 6.95 73.07 13.26
C GLU A 325 6.95 73.67 11.84
N CYS A 326 6.22 74.77 11.65
CA CYS A 326 6.60 75.88 10.76
C CYS A 326 5.69 77.11 10.98
N MET A 327 5.92 77.83 12.08
CA MET A 327 5.98 79.31 12.24
C MET A 327 5.67 79.75 13.67
#